data_AF-A0A7C7CK78-F1
#
_entry.id   AF-A0A7C7CK78-F1
#
_cell.length_a   1.000
_cell.length_b   1.000
_cell.length_c   1.000
_cell.angle_alpha   90.00
_cell.angle_beta   90.00
_cell.angle_gamma   90.00
#
_symmetry.space_group_name_H-M   'P 1'
#
loop_
_entity.id
_entity.type
_entity.pdbx_description
1 polymer ?
#
loop_
_entity_poly.entity_id
_entity_poly.type
_entity_poly.pdbx_seq_one_letter_code
_entity_poly.pdbx_strand_id
1 'polypeptide(L)'
;MTSEAVAQWRDFSLRWSGAVGSTPDVAVYRESVDGEDYGLLMIMPPRVEISAFDSVPRDLTLVIDVSGSMQGESLENAKDAVVMAIQALRPSDTFNVITFSDRAHWLSSTPIAVTPSNVEEAIGTVSRIKSEGGTNMLPAIKMAFKNPAHGDYLRQVVFLTDGGVGDEESLFSAIQDGLNDRRLFTVGIGPAPNAYFMRKAARAGRGTFTFISDTSEVEAKMSALLDRLSSPVVTDLTLESSHGTIEILPNPLPDLYLGDPLVAVWSGEAFDQPLRLSGVIDGIAWEQSIDIDAASSREGIAKTWARIKLDQLEEIHREANVESDWKQLEADMTELAIRHQLMSAYTSFVAVDITPRRAGGMMEHHNKSEDLNPKFLAGLKSTQGYGINLPQTATSAPLRTLYGLVLMTLALLLVRISRRGLSCADWD
;
A
#
# COMPACT_ATOMS: atom_id res chain seq x y z
N MET A 1 38.39 3.95 38.88
CA MET A 1 37.14 4.44 38.28
C MET A 1 37.06 3.86 36.88
N THR A 2 36.53 2.65 36.78
CA THR A 2 36.33 1.94 35.52
C THR A 2 35.07 2.51 34.86
N SER A 3 35.21 3.02 33.65
CA SER A 3 34.11 3.49 32.82
C SER A 3 33.12 2.35 32.61
N GLU A 4 31.90 2.47 33.14
CA GLU A 4 30.78 1.65 32.68
C GLU A 4 30.55 1.95 31.20
N ALA A 5 30.81 0.96 30.37
CA ALA A 5 30.41 0.96 28.98
C ALA A 5 28.88 1.02 28.94
N VAL A 6 28.34 2.20 28.61
CA VAL A 6 26.93 2.35 28.25
C VAL A 6 26.69 1.46 27.05
N ALA A 7 26.00 0.34 27.25
CA ALA A 7 25.68 -0.59 26.20
C ALA A 7 24.88 0.14 25.10
N GLN A 8 25.46 0.13 23.91
CA GLN A 8 24.99 0.77 22.70
C GLN A 8 23.58 0.28 22.31
N TRP A 9 22.83 1.18 21.68
CA TRP A 9 21.58 0.96 20.94
C TRP A 9 21.48 -0.45 20.35
N ARG A 10 20.59 -1.27 20.91
CA ARG A 10 20.19 -2.55 20.34
C ARG A 10 18.68 -2.53 20.14
N ASP A 11 18.25 -2.97 18.96
CA ASP A 11 16.84 -3.21 18.70
C ASP A 11 16.36 -4.34 19.61
N PHE A 12 15.25 -4.12 20.29
CA PHE A 12 14.55 -5.15 21.05
C PHE A 12 13.49 -5.78 20.13
N SER A 13 13.72 -7.04 19.74
CA SER A 13 12.74 -7.81 18.98
C SER A 13 12.09 -8.85 19.90
N LEU A 14 10.79 -8.69 20.15
CA LEU A 14 9.97 -9.71 20.79
C LEU A 14 9.25 -10.52 19.70
N ARG A 15 9.54 -11.82 19.64
CA ARG A 15 8.81 -12.78 18.80
C ARG A 15 8.07 -13.74 19.71
N TRP A 16 6.78 -13.88 19.49
CA TRP A 16 5.93 -14.81 20.22
C TRP A 16 4.98 -15.51 19.24
N SER A 17 4.47 -16.67 19.63
CA SER A 17 3.45 -17.41 18.88
C SER A 17 2.38 -17.91 19.84
N GLY A 18 1.11 -17.80 19.43
CA GLY A 18 -0.02 -18.30 20.22
C GLY A 18 -0.04 -19.84 20.30
N ALA A 19 -0.77 -20.36 21.29
CA ALA A 19 -1.20 -21.75 21.26
C ALA A 19 -2.15 -21.92 20.08
N VAL A 20 -2.09 -23.06 19.38
CA VAL A 20 -2.83 -23.25 18.13
C VAL A 20 -3.62 -24.54 18.21
N GLY A 21 -4.92 -24.47 17.91
CA GLY A 21 -5.85 -25.59 17.84
C GLY A 21 -6.03 -26.15 16.42
N SER A 22 -7.02 -27.04 16.27
CA SER A 22 -7.42 -27.65 14.99
C SER A 22 -8.38 -26.79 14.16
N THR A 23 -8.95 -25.74 14.76
CA THR A 23 -9.76 -24.71 14.11
C THR A 23 -9.07 -23.36 14.25
N PRO A 24 -9.44 -22.34 13.45
CA PRO A 24 -9.00 -20.98 13.72
C PRO A 24 -9.28 -20.63 15.18
N ASP A 25 -8.27 -20.12 15.88
CA ASP A 25 -8.42 -19.66 17.26
C ASP A 25 -8.66 -18.16 17.24
N VAL A 26 -9.70 -17.71 17.92
CA VAL A 26 -10.20 -16.34 17.85
C VAL A 26 -10.04 -15.70 19.22
N ALA A 27 -9.12 -14.75 19.31
CA ALA A 27 -8.95 -13.91 20.49
C ALA A 27 -9.65 -12.57 20.27
N VAL A 28 -10.50 -12.18 21.21
CA VAL A 28 -11.21 -10.90 21.19
C VAL A 28 -10.93 -10.11 22.46
N TYR A 29 -10.63 -8.84 22.25
CA TYR A 29 -10.45 -7.85 23.30
C TYR A 29 -11.41 -6.70 23.06
N ARG A 30 -11.88 -6.06 24.13
CA ARG A 30 -12.89 -4.99 24.08
C ARG A 30 -12.43 -3.77 24.87
N GLU A 31 -12.83 -2.60 24.40
CA GLU A 31 -12.77 -1.34 25.12
C GLU A 31 -14.10 -0.61 24.92
N SER A 32 -14.71 -0.09 25.98
CA SER A 32 -15.92 0.74 25.88
C SER A 32 -15.55 2.18 26.21
N VAL A 33 -15.82 3.11 25.30
CA VAL A 33 -15.49 4.53 25.43
C VAL A 33 -16.72 5.35 25.04
N ASP A 34 -17.19 6.21 25.93
CA ASP A 34 -18.30 7.15 25.69
C ASP A 34 -19.60 6.51 25.13
N GLY A 35 -19.89 5.25 25.49
CA GLY A 35 -21.09 4.53 25.04
C GLY A 35 -20.93 3.78 23.71
N GLU A 36 -19.75 3.80 23.12
CA GLU A 36 -19.36 2.98 21.97
C GLU A 36 -18.44 1.84 22.41
N ASP A 37 -18.56 0.70 21.74
CA ASP A 37 -17.67 -0.43 21.89
C ASP A 37 -16.66 -0.50 20.76
N TYR A 38 -15.44 -0.83 21.15
CA TYR A 38 -14.32 -1.07 20.25
C TYR A 38 -13.78 -2.46 20.54
N GLY A 39 -13.52 -3.24 19.48
CA GLY A 39 -12.92 -4.56 19.64
C GLY A 39 -11.71 -4.77 18.77
N LEU A 40 -10.77 -5.56 19.30
CA LEU A 40 -9.65 -6.12 18.57
C LEU A 40 -9.90 -7.61 18.36
N LEU A 41 -10.03 -7.99 17.10
CA LEU A 41 -10.20 -9.36 16.63
C LEU A 41 -8.85 -9.88 16.14
N MET A 42 -8.35 -10.93 16.76
CA MET A 42 -7.17 -11.66 16.29
C MET A 42 -7.57 -13.09 15.95
N ILE A 43 -7.39 -13.49 14.69
CA ILE A 43 -7.68 -14.83 14.20
C ILE A 43 -6.35 -15.52 13.91
N MET A 44 -6.06 -16.59 14.65
CA MET A 44 -4.90 -17.43 14.45
C MET A 44 -5.25 -18.56 13.47
N PRO A 45 -4.44 -18.83 12.43
CA PRO A 45 -4.66 -19.99 11.57
C PRO A 45 -4.47 -21.29 12.37
N PRO A 46 -5.23 -22.37 12.06
CA PRO A 46 -5.10 -23.66 12.71
C PRO A 46 -3.74 -24.31 12.42
N ARG A 47 -3.29 -25.17 13.33
CA ARG A 47 -2.13 -26.05 13.09
C ARG A 47 -2.66 -27.32 12.46
N VAL A 48 -2.62 -27.37 11.13
CA VAL A 48 -2.84 -28.61 10.40
C VAL A 48 -1.55 -28.92 9.64
N GLU A 49 -1.16 -30.18 9.59
CA GLU A 49 -0.10 -30.61 8.68
C GLU A 49 -0.54 -30.27 7.26
N ILE A 50 0.35 -29.64 6.49
CA ILE A 50 0.13 -29.07 5.14
C ILE A 50 -0.57 -30.05 4.18
N SER A 51 -0.53 -31.36 4.48
CA SER A 51 -1.14 -32.43 3.69
C SER A 51 -2.63 -32.73 3.96
N ALA A 52 -3.28 -32.14 4.98
CA ALA A 52 -4.66 -32.49 5.33
C ALA A 52 -5.72 -31.45 4.90
N PHE A 53 -5.30 -30.31 4.36
CA PHE A 53 -6.19 -29.44 3.60
C PHE A 53 -6.01 -29.80 2.12
N ASP A 54 -7.04 -30.36 1.49
CA ASP A 54 -7.16 -30.40 0.03
C ASP A 54 -7.41 -28.96 -0.44
N SER A 55 -6.37 -28.11 -0.35
CA SER A 55 -6.56 -26.68 -0.53
C SER A 55 -7.02 -26.39 -1.96
N VAL A 56 -8.09 -25.61 -2.05
CA VAL A 56 -8.76 -25.22 -3.29
C VAL A 56 -7.71 -24.91 -4.37
N PRO A 57 -7.77 -25.55 -5.55
CA PRO A 57 -6.87 -25.25 -6.65
C PRO A 57 -6.84 -23.76 -6.99
N ARG A 58 -5.67 -23.23 -7.36
CA ARG A 58 -5.52 -21.80 -7.65
C ARG A 58 -5.59 -21.52 -9.14
N ASP A 59 -6.17 -20.39 -9.51
CA ASP A 59 -6.05 -19.80 -10.85
C ASP A 59 -5.24 -18.50 -10.70
N LEU A 60 -3.95 -18.57 -11.02
CA LEU A 60 -2.99 -17.50 -10.80
C LEU A 60 -2.74 -16.69 -12.08
N THR A 61 -3.19 -15.43 -12.09
CA THR A 61 -2.85 -14.47 -13.14
C THR A 61 -1.69 -13.58 -12.70
N LEU A 62 -0.56 -13.67 -13.38
CA LEU A 62 0.62 -12.84 -13.16
C LEU A 62 0.59 -11.66 -14.15
N VAL A 63 0.53 -10.43 -13.66
CA VAL A 63 0.51 -9.21 -14.48
C VAL A 63 1.83 -8.49 -14.33
N ILE A 64 2.57 -8.33 -15.43
CA ILE A 64 3.95 -7.85 -15.44
C ILE A 64 4.02 -6.55 -16.24
N ASP A 65 4.50 -5.49 -15.60
CA ASP A 65 4.89 -4.26 -16.27
C ASP A 65 6.17 -4.50 -17.08
N VAL A 66 6.10 -4.19 -18.38
CA VAL A 66 7.23 -4.27 -19.31
C VAL A 66 7.52 -2.91 -19.93
N SER A 67 7.11 -1.82 -19.29
CA SER A 67 7.36 -0.47 -19.75
C SER A 67 8.85 -0.11 -19.75
N GLY A 68 9.20 1.01 -20.40
CA GLY A 68 10.59 1.48 -20.45
C GLY A 68 11.23 1.75 -19.08
N SER A 69 10.47 2.08 -18.03
CA SER A 69 11.00 2.29 -16.68
C SER A 69 11.48 0.99 -16.03
N MET A 70 10.89 -0.14 -16.43
CA MET A 70 11.30 -1.47 -15.99
C MET A 70 12.64 -1.91 -16.60
N GLN A 71 13.24 -1.15 -17.53
CA GLN A 71 14.48 -1.54 -18.20
C GLN A 71 15.61 -1.85 -17.20
N GLY A 72 16.33 -2.95 -17.44
CA GLY A 72 17.46 -3.37 -16.63
C GLY A 72 17.01 -4.25 -15.47
N GLU A 73 17.49 -3.94 -14.27
CA GLU A 73 17.34 -4.79 -13.08
C GLU A 73 15.88 -5.02 -12.69
N SER A 74 15.01 -4.01 -12.80
CA SER A 74 13.59 -4.13 -12.45
C SER A 74 12.86 -5.20 -13.28
N LEU A 75 13.09 -5.25 -14.59
CA LEU A 75 12.48 -6.26 -15.46
C LEU A 75 13.07 -7.65 -15.22
N GLU A 76 14.38 -7.77 -14.98
CA GLU A 76 14.99 -9.06 -14.65
C GLU A 76 14.43 -9.59 -13.32
N ASN A 77 14.30 -8.74 -12.30
CA ASN A 77 13.64 -9.08 -11.03
C ASN A 77 12.18 -9.51 -11.22
N ALA A 78 11.43 -8.81 -12.09
CA ALA A 78 10.05 -9.16 -12.37
C ALA A 78 9.94 -10.52 -13.09
N LYS A 79 10.86 -10.82 -14.03
CA LYS A 79 10.94 -12.13 -14.70
C LYS A 79 11.27 -13.23 -13.71
N ASP A 80 12.26 -13.02 -12.85
CA ASP A 80 12.65 -14.00 -11.85
C ASP A 80 11.52 -14.29 -10.85
N ALA A 81 10.82 -13.24 -10.41
CA ALA A 81 9.63 -13.34 -9.57
C ALA A 81 8.52 -14.17 -10.24
N VAL A 82 8.29 -13.97 -11.53
CA VAL A 82 7.28 -14.70 -12.32
C VAL A 82 7.69 -16.16 -12.53
N VAL A 83 8.96 -16.42 -12.83
CA VAL A 83 9.49 -17.77 -12.97
C VAL A 83 9.35 -18.54 -11.65
N MET A 84 9.72 -17.93 -10.53
CA MET A 84 9.52 -18.51 -9.19
C MET A 84 8.04 -18.81 -8.93
N ALA A 85 7.15 -17.87 -9.27
CA ALA A 85 5.71 -18.06 -9.10
C ALA A 85 5.18 -19.25 -9.90
N ILE A 86 5.57 -19.39 -11.18
CA ILE A 86 5.16 -20.51 -12.04
C ILE A 86 5.71 -21.84 -11.50
N GLN A 87 6.96 -21.87 -11.03
CA GLN A 87 7.59 -23.08 -10.50
C GLN A 87 7.00 -23.54 -9.15
N ALA A 88 6.44 -22.63 -8.36
CA ALA A 88 5.80 -22.92 -7.08
C ALA A 88 4.34 -23.42 -7.21
N LEU A 89 3.81 -23.53 -8.43
CA LEU A 89 2.44 -24.01 -8.66
C LEU A 89 2.34 -25.53 -8.56
N ARG A 90 1.18 -25.99 -8.07
CA ARG A 90 0.85 -27.42 -8.00
C ARG A 90 0.28 -27.89 -9.33
N PRO A 91 0.35 -29.20 -9.66
CA PRO A 91 -0.26 -29.74 -10.87
C PRO A 91 -1.78 -29.51 -11.00
N SER A 92 -2.48 -29.29 -9.88
CA SER A 92 -3.90 -28.97 -9.84
C SER A 92 -4.20 -27.49 -10.12
N ASP A 93 -3.22 -26.60 -10.01
CA ASP A 93 -3.40 -25.17 -10.24
C ASP A 93 -3.41 -24.86 -11.75
N THR A 94 -3.91 -23.67 -12.09
CA THR A 94 -3.77 -23.06 -13.42
C THR A 94 -3.10 -21.70 -13.30
N PHE A 95 -2.50 -21.23 -14.39
CA PHE A 95 -1.90 -19.89 -14.42
C PHE A 95 -2.02 -19.23 -15.78
N ASN A 96 -1.78 -17.92 -15.80
CA ASN A 96 -1.54 -17.19 -17.04
C ASN A 96 -0.69 -15.96 -16.76
N VAL A 97 -0.08 -15.42 -17.81
CA VAL A 97 0.77 -14.22 -17.72
C VAL A 97 0.19 -13.13 -18.62
N ILE A 98 0.06 -11.92 -18.07
CA ILE A 98 -0.21 -10.70 -18.81
C ILE A 98 1.04 -9.85 -18.79
N THR A 99 1.51 -9.41 -19.95
CA THR A 99 2.48 -8.32 -20.04
C THR A 99 1.76 -7.03 -20.41
N PHE A 100 2.22 -5.91 -19.87
CA PHE A 100 1.68 -4.62 -20.27
C PHE A 100 2.73 -3.50 -20.39
N SER A 101 2.51 -2.65 -21.38
CA SER A 101 3.19 -1.37 -21.56
C SER A 101 2.15 -0.35 -22.03
N ASP A 102 2.17 0.06 -23.30
CA ASP A 102 1.09 0.84 -23.93
C ASP A 102 -0.19 0.00 -24.13
N ARG A 103 -0.01 -1.31 -24.28
CA ARG A 103 -1.06 -2.33 -24.47
C ARG A 103 -0.83 -3.50 -23.53
N ALA A 104 -1.88 -4.28 -23.29
CA ALA A 104 -1.81 -5.52 -22.51
C ALA A 104 -1.96 -6.75 -23.42
N HIS A 105 -1.20 -7.79 -23.13
CA HIS A 105 -1.17 -9.03 -23.90
C HIS A 105 -1.16 -10.24 -22.98
N TRP A 106 -2.07 -11.19 -23.23
CA TRP A 106 -1.99 -12.52 -22.61
C TRP A 106 -0.91 -13.36 -23.26
N LEU A 107 -0.24 -14.19 -22.46
CA LEU A 107 0.61 -15.26 -22.96
C LEU A 107 -0.24 -16.37 -23.61
N SER A 108 -1.40 -16.70 -23.03
CA SER A 108 -2.38 -17.65 -23.58
C SER A 108 -3.80 -17.07 -23.52
N SER A 109 -4.64 -17.39 -24.51
CA SER A 109 -6.05 -16.95 -24.54
C SER A 109 -6.92 -17.62 -23.46
N THR A 110 -6.45 -18.72 -22.88
CA THR A 110 -7.11 -19.47 -21.79
C THR A 110 -6.10 -19.75 -20.66
N PRO A 111 -6.58 -19.99 -19.42
CA PRO A 111 -5.72 -20.47 -18.34
C PRO A 111 -4.89 -21.69 -18.76
N ILE A 112 -3.62 -21.70 -18.35
CA ILE A 112 -2.62 -22.70 -18.69
C ILE A 112 -2.55 -23.71 -17.55
N ALA A 113 -2.72 -24.99 -17.88
CA ALA A 113 -2.54 -26.08 -16.91
C ALA A 113 -1.06 -26.25 -16.56
N VAL A 114 -0.76 -26.57 -15.30
CA VAL A 114 0.60 -26.77 -14.78
C VAL A 114 1.13 -28.15 -15.19
N THR A 115 1.59 -28.27 -16.43
CA THR A 115 2.30 -29.45 -16.95
C THR A 115 3.77 -29.10 -17.20
N PRO A 116 4.71 -30.07 -17.15
CA PRO A 116 6.12 -29.79 -17.38
C PRO A 116 6.39 -29.04 -18.71
N SER A 117 5.70 -29.43 -19.79
CA SER A 117 5.83 -28.78 -21.09
C SER A 117 5.33 -27.34 -21.08
N ASN A 118 4.15 -27.08 -20.48
CA ASN A 118 3.58 -25.74 -20.43
C ASN A 118 4.41 -24.81 -19.54
N VAL A 119 4.94 -25.33 -18.43
CA VAL A 119 5.82 -24.59 -17.53
C VAL A 119 7.11 -24.20 -18.24
N GLU A 120 7.75 -25.14 -18.94
CA GLU A 120 8.97 -24.87 -19.71
C GLU A 120 8.73 -23.84 -20.82
N GLU A 121 7.62 -23.95 -21.56
CA GLU A 121 7.26 -23.00 -22.62
C GLU A 121 6.97 -21.60 -22.08
N ALA A 122 6.23 -21.51 -20.97
CA ALA A 122 5.91 -20.25 -20.32
C ALA A 122 7.18 -19.56 -19.79
N ILE A 123 8.05 -20.29 -19.08
CA ILE A 123 9.33 -19.77 -18.59
C ILE A 123 10.19 -19.27 -19.76
N GLY A 124 10.34 -20.07 -20.82
CA GLY A 124 11.11 -19.68 -22.00
C GLY A 124 10.55 -18.43 -22.70
N THR A 125 9.23 -18.22 -22.64
CA THR A 125 8.58 -17.01 -23.16
C THR A 125 8.82 -15.81 -22.24
N VAL A 126 8.67 -15.98 -20.93
CA VAL A 126 8.92 -14.93 -19.93
C VAL A 126 10.37 -14.44 -19.99
N SER A 127 11.35 -15.34 -20.11
CA SER A 127 12.77 -14.97 -20.21
C SER A 127 13.09 -14.11 -21.44
N ARG A 128 12.28 -14.20 -22.51
CA ARG A 128 12.47 -13.43 -23.76
C ARG A 128 11.78 -12.06 -23.76
N ILE A 129 10.98 -11.75 -22.73
CA ILE A 129 10.31 -10.46 -22.60
C ILE A 129 11.35 -9.34 -22.58
N LYS A 130 11.04 -8.22 -23.24
CA LYS A 130 11.87 -7.01 -23.26
C LYS A 130 11.03 -5.82 -22.87
N SER A 131 11.68 -4.84 -22.26
CA SER A 131 11.05 -3.56 -21.94
C SER A 131 10.73 -2.80 -23.23
N GLU A 132 9.53 -2.26 -23.34
CA GLU A 132 9.06 -1.44 -24.47
C GLU A 132 7.94 -0.48 -24.06
N GLY A 133 7.77 0.61 -24.81
CA GLY A 133 6.62 1.50 -24.69
C GLY A 133 6.54 2.29 -23.38
N GLY A 134 5.36 2.90 -23.15
CA GLY A 134 4.98 3.56 -21.91
C GLY A 134 4.29 2.64 -20.91
N THR A 135 3.58 3.22 -19.95
CA THR A 135 2.92 2.49 -18.85
C THR A 135 1.42 2.79 -18.88
N ASN A 136 0.61 1.83 -19.31
CA ASN A 136 -0.85 1.91 -19.33
C ASN A 136 -1.46 0.71 -18.61
N MET A 137 -1.77 0.88 -17.32
CA MET A 137 -2.25 -0.20 -16.46
C MET A 137 -3.71 -0.57 -16.71
N LEU A 138 -4.55 0.38 -17.17
CA LEU A 138 -5.99 0.18 -17.22
C LEU A 138 -6.41 -1.00 -18.11
N PRO A 139 -5.85 -1.19 -19.33
CA PRO A 139 -6.09 -2.38 -20.13
C PRO A 139 -5.65 -3.67 -19.43
N ALA A 140 -4.53 -3.65 -18.71
CA ALA A 140 -3.99 -4.83 -18.02
C ALA A 140 -4.89 -5.26 -16.85
N ILE A 141 -5.34 -4.30 -16.04
CA ILE A 141 -6.30 -4.53 -14.95
C ILE A 141 -7.61 -5.11 -15.50
N LYS A 142 -8.20 -4.47 -16.52
CA LYS A 142 -9.43 -4.96 -17.16
C LYS A 142 -9.24 -6.36 -17.75
N MET A 143 -8.07 -6.62 -18.34
CA MET A 143 -7.74 -7.92 -18.90
C MET A 143 -7.63 -9.00 -17.82
N ALA A 144 -6.93 -8.73 -16.71
CA ALA A 144 -6.79 -9.65 -15.58
C ALA A 144 -8.13 -10.06 -14.96
N PHE A 145 -9.11 -9.17 -15.00
CA PHE A 145 -10.45 -9.41 -14.45
C PHE A 145 -11.47 -9.92 -15.46
N LYS A 146 -11.11 -10.03 -16.74
CA LYS A 146 -12.04 -10.38 -17.83
C LYS A 146 -12.50 -11.84 -17.82
N ASN A 147 -11.66 -12.79 -17.38
CA ASN A 147 -11.98 -14.20 -17.51
C ASN A 147 -13.21 -14.55 -16.65
N PRO A 148 -14.22 -15.28 -17.15
CA PRO A 148 -15.32 -15.72 -16.30
C PRO A 148 -14.82 -16.69 -15.23
N ALA A 149 -15.59 -16.86 -14.16
CA ALA A 149 -15.36 -17.94 -13.21
C ALA A 149 -15.37 -19.27 -13.98
N HIS A 150 -14.41 -20.15 -13.72
CA HIS A 150 -14.37 -21.48 -14.29
C HIS A 150 -13.94 -22.44 -13.19
N GLY A 151 -14.72 -23.50 -12.95
CA GLY A 151 -14.47 -24.44 -11.85
C GLY A 151 -14.44 -23.80 -10.46
N ASP A 152 -14.04 -24.60 -9.48
CA ASP A 152 -13.89 -24.18 -8.08
C ASP A 152 -12.43 -23.80 -7.81
N TYR A 153 -11.94 -22.75 -8.49
CA TYR A 153 -10.58 -22.24 -8.31
C TYR A 153 -10.57 -20.98 -7.43
N LEU A 154 -9.58 -20.89 -6.53
CA LEU A 154 -9.25 -19.64 -5.87
C LEU A 154 -8.51 -18.74 -6.86
N ARG A 155 -9.19 -17.70 -7.33
CA ARG A 155 -8.66 -16.78 -8.34
C ARG A 155 -7.79 -15.70 -7.70
N GLN A 156 -6.54 -15.64 -8.12
CA GLN A 156 -5.53 -14.73 -7.58
C GLN A 156 -4.87 -13.96 -8.72
N VAL A 157 -4.70 -12.66 -8.53
CA VAL A 157 -3.97 -11.78 -9.44
C VAL A 157 -2.77 -11.22 -8.68
N VAL A 158 -1.57 -11.37 -9.24
CA VAL A 158 -0.35 -10.73 -8.71
C VAL A 158 0.10 -9.71 -9.74
N PHE A 159 0.12 -8.44 -9.35
CA PHE A 159 0.45 -7.31 -10.22
C PHE A 159 1.83 -6.75 -9.87
N LEU A 160 2.77 -6.83 -10.81
CA LEU A 160 4.17 -6.42 -10.65
C LEU A 160 4.44 -5.15 -11.48
N THR A 161 4.90 -4.07 -10.85
CA THR A 161 5.25 -2.80 -11.51
C THR A 161 6.26 -1.99 -10.69
N ASP A 162 6.99 -1.09 -11.33
CA ASP A 162 7.84 -0.08 -10.69
C ASP A 162 7.14 1.26 -10.42
N GLY A 163 5.83 1.34 -10.71
CA GLY A 163 4.92 2.32 -10.12
C GLY A 163 4.62 3.57 -10.93
N GLY A 164 4.77 3.54 -12.26
CA GLY A 164 4.27 4.58 -13.17
C GLY A 164 2.74 4.63 -13.25
N VAL A 165 2.05 4.96 -12.15
CA VAL A 165 0.57 5.02 -12.09
C VAL A 165 0.08 6.38 -12.60
N GLY A 166 -0.81 6.36 -13.60
CA GLY A 166 -1.59 7.52 -14.03
C GLY A 166 -3.07 7.20 -13.99
N ASP A 167 -3.91 8.22 -13.78
CA ASP A 167 -5.38 8.08 -13.72
C ASP A 167 -5.85 7.06 -12.67
N GLU A 168 -5.50 7.30 -11.41
CA GLU A 168 -5.81 6.42 -10.28
C GLU A 168 -7.31 6.15 -10.12
N GLU A 169 -8.16 7.15 -10.38
CA GLU A 169 -9.62 7.04 -10.30
C GLU A 169 -10.16 5.96 -11.24
N SER A 170 -9.79 6.02 -12.53
CA SER A 170 -10.19 5.00 -13.52
C SER A 170 -9.65 3.61 -13.17
N LEU A 171 -8.45 3.53 -12.60
CA LEU A 171 -7.85 2.26 -12.18
C LEU A 171 -8.62 1.65 -11.00
N PHE A 172 -8.97 2.44 -9.99
CA PHE A 172 -9.74 1.96 -8.85
C PHE A 172 -11.15 1.54 -9.22
N SER A 173 -11.83 2.31 -10.09
CA SER A 173 -13.13 1.89 -10.63
C SER A 173 -13.02 0.55 -11.36
N ALA A 174 -12.00 0.37 -12.22
CA ALA A 174 -11.79 -0.91 -12.91
C ALA A 174 -11.46 -2.07 -11.97
N ILE A 175 -10.75 -1.80 -10.86
CA ILE A 175 -10.49 -2.79 -9.81
C ILE A 175 -11.79 -3.19 -9.10
N GLN A 176 -12.57 -2.22 -8.62
CA GLN A 176 -13.81 -2.48 -7.91
C GLN A 176 -14.83 -3.23 -8.77
N ASP A 177 -14.99 -2.83 -10.03
CA ASP A 177 -15.92 -3.47 -10.97
C ASP A 177 -15.47 -4.88 -11.38
N GLY A 178 -14.16 -5.13 -11.43
CA GLY A 178 -13.56 -6.36 -11.96
C GLY A 178 -13.23 -7.43 -10.91
N LEU A 179 -12.97 -7.03 -9.66
CA LEU A 179 -12.47 -7.91 -8.61
C LEU A 179 -13.37 -9.13 -8.40
N ASN A 180 -14.68 -8.94 -8.22
CA ASN A 180 -15.61 -10.03 -7.87
C ASN A 180 -15.08 -10.84 -6.67
N ASP A 181 -14.82 -12.13 -6.87
CA ASP A 181 -14.21 -13.11 -5.95
C ASP A 181 -12.69 -13.27 -6.16
N ARG A 182 -12.01 -12.33 -6.84
CA ARG A 182 -10.57 -12.42 -7.04
C ARG A 182 -9.81 -11.75 -5.92
N ARG A 183 -8.63 -12.29 -5.65
CA ARG A 183 -7.69 -11.70 -4.71
C ARG A 183 -6.64 -10.93 -5.50
N LEU A 184 -6.38 -9.68 -5.13
CA LEU A 184 -5.37 -8.84 -5.79
C LEU A 184 -4.19 -8.61 -4.86
N PHE A 185 -3.02 -9.05 -5.30
CA PHE A 185 -1.74 -8.81 -4.67
C PHE A 185 -0.92 -7.89 -5.55
N THR A 186 -0.16 -7.02 -4.93
CA THR A 186 0.66 -6.05 -5.65
C THR A 186 2.12 -6.18 -5.22
N VAL A 187 3.02 -6.15 -6.20
CA VAL A 187 4.46 -6.22 -5.99
C VAL A 187 5.08 -4.97 -6.61
N GLY A 188 5.58 -4.08 -5.76
CA GLY A 188 6.33 -2.90 -6.19
C GLY A 188 7.80 -3.27 -6.34
N ILE A 189 8.36 -3.09 -7.53
CA ILE A 189 9.77 -3.41 -7.82
C ILE A 189 10.57 -2.12 -8.05
N GLY A 190 11.77 -2.06 -7.49
CA GLY A 190 12.71 -0.96 -7.73
C GLY A 190 12.58 0.18 -6.73
N PRO A 191 13.14 1.36 -7.03
CA PRO A 191 13.46 2.35 -6.00
C PRO A 191 12.28 3.19 -5.50
N ALA A 192 11.22 3.35 -6.31
CA ALA A 192 10.16 4.30 -5.98
C ALA A 192 8.79 3.95 -6.61
N PRO A 193 8.22 2.76 -6.37
CA PRO A 193 6.87 2.47 -6.79
C PRO A 193 5.86 3.34 -6.04
N ASN A 194 4.72 3.62 -6.68
CA ASN A 194 3.57 4.25 -6.05
C ASN A 194 2.95 3.30 -5.00
N ALA A 195 3.58 3.23 -3.83
CA ALA A 195 3.20 2.33 -2.74
C ALA A 195 1.81 2.65 -2.18
N TYR A 196 1.34 3.89 -2.32
CA TYR A 196 -0.01 4.29 -1.96
C TYR A 196 -1.04 3.55 -2.82
N PHE A 197 -0.97 3.72 -4.14
CA PHE A 197 -1.86 3.04 -5.07
C PHE A 197 -1.79 1.52 -4.90
N MET A 198 -0.58 0.96 -4.84
CA MET A 198 -0.36 -0.49 -4.77
C MET A 198 -0.94 -1.10 -3.49
N ARG A 199 -0.79 -0.43 -2.34
CA ARG A 199 -1.36 -0.88 -1.06
C ARG A 199 -2.88 -0.80 -1.06
N LYS A 200 -3.44 0.28 -1.61
CA LYS A 200 -4.88 0.46 -1.73
C LYS A 200 -5.50 -0.58 -2.66
N ALA A 201 -4.89 -0.81 -3.83
CA ALA A 201 -5.31 -1.83 -4.78
C ALA A 201 -5.30 -3.24 -4.14
N ALA A 202 -4.21 -3.59 -3.44
CA ALA A 202 -4.13 -4.87 -2.74
C ALA A 202 -5.20 -5.01 -1.66
N ARG A 203 -5.44 -3.98 -0.85
CA ARG A 203 -6.49 -3.99 0.20
C ARG A 203 -7.89 -4.16 -0.41
N ALA A 204 -8.18 -3.49 -1.52
CA ALA A 204 -9.46 -3.63 -2.22
C ALA A 204 -9.69 -5.09 -2.66
N GLY A 205 -8.65 -5.78 -3.12
CA GLY A 205 -8.72 -7.20 -3.48
C GLY A 205 -8.34 -8.17 -2.35
N ARG A 206 -8.45 -7.79 -1.07
CA ARG A 206 -8.16 -8.67 0.09
C ARG A 206 -6.75 -9.28 0.13
N GLY A 207 -5.82 -8.73 -0.63
CA GLY A 207 -4.43 -9.15 -0.70
C GLY A 207 -3.49 -8.22 0.04
N THR A 208 -2.20 -8.37 -0.23
CA THR A 208 -1.14 -7.58 0.41
C THR A 208 -0.21 -6.97 -0.62
N PHE A 209 0.41 -5.85 -0.24
CA PHE A 209 1.45 -5.18 -1.01
C PHE A 209 2.83 -5.65 -0.54
N THR A 210 3.62 -6.16 -1.48
CA THR A 210 5.02 -6.54 -1.27
C THR A 210 5.91 -5.52 -1.97
N PHE A 211 6.90 -4.97 -1.27
CA PHE A 211 7.85 -4.03 -1.86
C PHE A 211 9.23 -4.69 -1.98
N ILE A 212 9.83 -4.68 -3.17
CA ILE A 212 11.15 -5.25 -3.46
C ILE A 212 12.04 -4.10 -3.94
N SER A 213 12.94 -3.65 -3.07
CA SER A 213 13.84 -2.53 -3.37
C SER A 213 15.13 -2.96 -4.08
N ASP A 214 15.53 -4.23 -3.95
CA ASP A 214 16.83 -4.74 -4.40
C ASP A 214 16.70 -6.18 -4.94
N THR A 215 17.54 -6.55 -5.93
CA THR A 215 17.64 -7.90 -6.50
C THR A 215 17.78 -8.99 -5.43
N SER A 216 18.60 -8.74 -4.41
CA SER A 216 18.89 -9.71 -3.36
C SER A 216 17.68 -10.06 -2.49
N GLU A 217 16.64 -9.23 -2.50
CA GLU A 217 15.41 -9.45 -1.74
C GLU A 217 14.33 -10.20 -2.54
N VAL A 218 14.47 -10.32 -3.85
CA VAL A 218 13.43 -10.88 -4.74
C VAL A 218 13.07 -12.29 -4.30
N GLU A 219 14.05 -13.17 -4.16
CA GLU A 219 13.84 -14.57 -3.79
C GLU A 219 13.12 -14.69 -2.44
N ALA A 220 13.62 -14.00 -1.41
CA ALA A 220 13.06 -14.08 -0.06
C ALA A 220 11.62 -13.52 0.00
N LYS A 221 11.37 -12.37 -0.62
CA LYS A 221 10.03 -11.72 -0.59
C LYS A 221 9.03 -12.45 -1.46
N MET A 222 9.45 -12.95 -2.62
CA MET A 222 8.57 -13.75 -3.50
C MET A 222 8.28 -15.12 -2.90
N SER A 223 9.25 -15.81 -2.29
CA SER A 223 8.99 -17.05 -1.58
C SER A 223 7.95 -16.83 -0.48
N ALA A 224 8.13 -15.82 0.37
CA ALA A 224 7.18 -15.50 1.43
C ALA A 224 5.77 -15.19 0.90
N LEU A 225 5.67 -14.43 -0.20
CA LEU A 225 4.41 -14.16 -0.87
C LEU A 225 3.77 -15.44 -1.41
N LEU A 226 4.53 -16.29 -2.11
CA LEU A 226 4.02 -17.52 -2.73
C LEU A 226 3.61 -18.57 -1.70
N ASP A 227 4.37 -18.70 -0.61
CA ASP A 227 4.05 -19.56 0.54
C ASP A 227 2.70 -19.15 1.11
N ARG A 228 2.48 -17.85 1.33
CA ARG A 228 1.19 -17.30 1.73
C ARG A 228 0.10 -17.64 0.70
N LEU A 229 0.30 -17.31 -0.58
CA LEU A 229 -0.69 -17.55 -1.64
C LEU A 229 -1.08 -19.02 -1.80
N SER A 230 -0.20 -19.96 -1.44
CA SER A 230 -0.42 -21.40 -1.56
C SER A 230 -1.34 -21.99 -0.50
N SER A 231 -1.55 -21.27 0.62
CA SER A 231 -2.16 -21.81 1.82
C SER A 231 -3.22 -20.88 2.44
N PRO A 232 -4.28 -20.52 1.70
CA PRO A 232 -5.46 -19.89 2.30
C PRO A 232 -6.16 -20.88 3.22
N VAL A 233 -6.44 -20.47 4.46
CA VAL A 233 -7.11 -21.29 5.48
C VAL A 233 -8.59 -20.94 5.55
N VAL A 234 -8.89 -19.64 5.64
CA VAL A 234 -10.27 -19.15 5.69
C VAL A 234 -10.39 -18.02 4.68
N THR A 235 -11.28 -18.18 3.71
CA THR A 235 -11.57 -17.13 2.74
C THR A 235 -12.89 -16.44 3.04
N ASP A 236 -13.09 -15.26 2.46
CA ASP A 236 -14.40 -14.58 2.49
C ASP A 236 -14.87 -14.25 3.93
N LEU A 237 -13.90 -13.87 4.77
CA LEU A 237 -14.15 -13.51 6.15
C LEU A 237 -15.09 -12.31 6.26
N THR A 238 -16.13 -12.43 7.09
CA THR A 238 -17.02 -11.34 7.47
C THR A 238 -17.25 -11.37 8.98
N LEU A 239 -17.38 -10.18 9.56
CA LEU A 239 -17.87 -10.00 10.93
C LEU A 239 -19.19 -9.24 10.84
N GLU A 240 -20.23 -9.79 11.43
CA GLU A 240 -21.58 -9.23 11.39
C GLU A 240 -22.17 -9.19 12.80
N SER A 241 -23.04 -8.20 13.04
CA SER A 241 -23.89 -8.16 14.23
C SER A 241 -25.33 -8.47 13.84
N SER A 242 -26.04 -9.22 14.70
CA SER A 242 -27.50 -9.39 14.58
C SER A 242 -28.27 -8.13 15.02
N HIS A 243 -27.61 -7.21 15.75
CA HIS A 243 -28.20 -5.98 16.27
C HIS A 243 -27.25 -4.80 16.05
N GLY A 244 -27.72 -3.77 15.33
CA GLY A 244 -26.91 -2.59 15.03
C GLY A 244 -25.87 -2.81 13.93
N THR A 245 -25.15 -1.75 13.60
CA THR A 245 -24.10 -1.75 12.57
C THR A 245 -22.74 -1.72 13.25
N ILE A 246 -21.83 -2.56 12.78
CA ILE A 246 -20.41 -2.49 13.16
C ILE A 246 -19.58 -1.97 11.98
N GLU A 247 -18.58 -1.17 12.28
CA GLU A 247 -17.55 -0.78 11.33
C GLU A 247 -16.26 -1.54 11.63
N ILE A 248 -15.99 -2.58 10.84
CA ILE A 248 -14.74 -3.35 10.91
C ILE A 248 -13.69 -2.80 9.94
N LEU A 249 -12.44 -2.78 10.37
CA LEU A 249 -11.28 -2.34 9.62
C LEU A 249 -10.14 -3.38 9.71
N PRO A 250 -9.44 -3.68 8.60
CA PRO A 250 -9.73 -3.19 7.25
C PRO A 250 -11.03 -3.78 6.68
N ASN A 251 -11.67 -3.04 5.78
CA ASN A 251 -12.83 -3.47 5.00
C ASN A 251 -12.51 -3.36 3.49
N PRO A 252 -12.61 -4.45 2.70
CA PRO A 252 -12.96 -5.81 3.11
C PRO A 252 -11.90 -6.45 4.02
N LEU A 253 -12.32 -7.44 4.83
CA LEU A 253 -11.39 -8.25 5.59
C LEU A 253 -10.51 -9.09 4.65
N PRO A 254 -9.20 -9.24 4.94
CA PRO A 254 -8.34 -10.12 4.18
C PRO A 254 -8.69 -11.59 4.47
N ASP A 255 -8.30 -12.48 3.56
CA ASP A 255 -8.36 -13.92 3.84
C ASP A 255 -7.31 -14.30 4.91
N LEU A 256 -7.59 -15.34 5.70
CA LEU A 256 -6.66 -15.91 6.66
C LEU A 256 -5.71 -16.89 5.95
N TYR A 257 -4.41 -16.67 6.07
CA TYR A 257 -3.39 -17.51 5.46
C TYR A 257 -2.61 -18.28 6.53
N LEU A 258 -2.11 -19.46 6.18
CA LEU A 258 -1.32 -20.26 7.09
C LEU A 258 -0.06 -19.50 7.55
N GLY A 259 0.22 -19.52 8.85
CA GLY A 259 1.37 -18.83 9.45
C GLY A 259 1.18 -17.34 9.73
N ASP A 260 0.17 -16.70 9.14
CA ASP A 260 -0.12 -15.28 9.29
C ASP A 260 -1.38 -15.07 10.15
N PRO A 261 -1.27 -14.51 11.37
CA PRO A 261 -2.45 -14.10 12.12
C PRO A 261 -3.14 -12.91 11.43
N LEU A 262 -4.47 -12.96 11.37
CA LEU A 262 -5.27 -11.82 10.94
C LEU A 262 -5.60 -10.96 12.17
N VAL A 263 -5.35 -9.65 12.06
CA VAL A 263 -5.77 -8.67 13.07
C VAL A 263 -6.70 -7.68 12.41
N ALA A 264 -7.89 -7.52 13.00
CA ALA A 264 -8.87 -6.53 12.61
C ALA A 264 -9.36 -5.79 13.86
N VAL A 265 -9.87 -4.58 13.66
CA VAL A 265 -10.49 -3.78 14.70
C VAL A 265 -11.89 -3.39 14.26
N TRP A 266 -12.83 -3.33 15.19
CA TRP A 266 -14.19 -2.91 14.90
C TRP A 266 -14.66 -1.88 15.91
N SER A 267 -15.63 -1.06 15.50
CA SER A 267 -16.40 -0.18 16.38
C SER A 267 -17.89 -0.35 16.16
N GLY A 268 -18.70 0.01 17.15
CA GLY A 268 -20.13 0.18 17.01
C GLY A 268 -20.79 0.64 18.31
N GLU A 269 -22.10 0.86 18.25
CA GLU A 269 -22.90 1.17 19.44
C GLU A 269 -22.76 0.06 20.49
N ALA A 270 -22.94 0.35 21.78
CA ALA A 270 -22.77 -0.65 22.82
C ALA A 270 -23.57 -1.94 22.55
N PHE A 271 -22.87 -3.08 22.48
CA PHE A 271 -23.46 -4.39 22.19
C PHE A 271 -23.50 -5.28 23.45
N ASP A 272 -24.61 -6.02 23.60
CA ASP A 272 -24.82 -7.07 24.60
C ASP A 272 -25.10 -8.44 23.95
N GLN A 273 -24.87 -8.55 22.64
CA GLN A 273 -25.09 -9.76 21.86
C GLN A 273 -23.78 -10.24 21.20
N PRO A 274 -23.65 -11.56 20.97
CA PRO A 274 -22.51 -12.11 20.26
C PRO A 274 -22.41 -11.60 18.81
N LEU A 275 -21.18 -11.38 18.34
CA LEU A 275 -20.93 -11.12 16.92
C LEU A 275 -20.79 -12.44 16.17
N ARG A 276 -21.14 -12.43 14.88
CA ARG A 276 -21.01 -13.58 13.98
C ARG A 276 -19.78 -13.39 13.10
N LEU A 277 -18.77 -14.21 13.31
CA LEU A 277 -17.63 -14.33 12.41
C LEU A 277 -17.89 -15.49 11.45
N SER A 278 -17.82 -15.25 10.14
CA SER A 278 -18.04 -16.29 9.14
C SER A 278 -17.01 -16.23 8.02
N GLY A 279 -16.86 -17.32 7.29
CA GLY A 279 -15.95 -17.47 6.17
C GLY A 279 -16.10 -18.84 5.51
N VAL A 280 -15.12 -19.23 4.68
CA VAL A 280 -15.12 -20.50 3.97
C VAL A 280 -13.81 -21.24 4.23
N ILE A 281 -13.89 -22.50 4.67
CA ILE A 281 -12.76 -23.41 4.89
C ILE A 281 -12.98 -24.61 3.94
N ASP A 282 -12.03 -24.87 3.03
CA ASP A 282 -12.12 -25.95 2.04
C ASP A 282 -13.46 -26.03 1.28
N GLY A 283 -13.99 -24.86 0.90
CA GLY A 283 -15.29 -24.76 0.21
C GLY A 283 -16.52 -24.97 1.12
N ILE A 284 -16.32 -25.24 2.41
CA ILE A 284 -17.39 -25.40 3.40
C ILE A 284 -17.56 -24.09 4.17
N ALA A 285 -18.80 -23.63 4.30
CA ALA A 285 -19.11 -22.46 5.12
C ALA A 285 -18.75 -22.73 6.59
N TRP A 286 -17.97 -21.82 7.15
CA TRP A 286 -17.53 -21.82 8.54
C TRP A 286 -18.12 -20.61 9.26
N GLU A 287 -18.54 -20.81 10.50
CA GLU A 287 -19.11 -19.78 11.35
C GLU A 287 -18.70 -20.00 12.79
N GLN A 288 -18.40 -18.89 13.47
CA GLN A 288 -18.12 -18.85 14.89
C GLN A 288 -18.86 -17.67 15.53
N SER A 289 -19.55 -17.95 16.63
CA SER A 289 -20.13 -16.92 17.48
C SER A 289 -19.03 -16.38 18.42
N ILE A 290 -18.87 -15.07 18.42
CA ILE A 290 -17.93 -14.34 19.27
C ILE A 290 -18.71 -13.75 20.44
N ASP A 291 -18.50 -14.31 21.62
CA ASP A 291 -19.03 -13.78 22.87
C ASP A 291 -18.24 -12.51 23.27
N ILE A 292 -18.88 -11.35 23.11
CA ILE A 292 -18.29 -10.03 23.40
C ILE A 292 -18.26 -9.74 24.90
N ASP A 293 -19.07 -10.42 25.70
CA ASP A 293 -19.07 -10.27 27.16
C ASP A 293 -17.95 -11.09 27.81
N ALA A 294 -17.54 -12.18 27.15
CA ALA A 294 -16.36 -12.96 27.54
C ALA A 294 -15.02 -12.30 27.11
N ALA A 295 -15.06 -11.25 26.28
CA ALA A 295 -13.87 -10.58 25.79
C ALA A 295 -13.10 -9.87 26.92
N SER A 296 -11.77 -10.02 26.91
CA SER A 296 -10.93 -9.35 27.91
C SER A 296 -10.86 -7.85 27.66
N SER A 297 -11.12 -7.05 28.70
CA SER A 297 -11.01 -5.60 28.62
C SER A 297 -9.56 -5.15 28.48
N ARG A 298 -9.27 -4.29 27.49
CA ARG A 298 -7.95 -3.70 27.23
C ARG A 298 -8.10 -2.25 26.79
N GLU A 299 -7.24 -1.37 27.29
CA GLU A 299 -7.22 0.04 26.87
C GLU A 299 -6.44 0.24 25.56
N GLY A 300 -6.82 1.27 24.80
CA GLY A 300 -6.13 1.72 23.59
C GLY A 300 -6.63 1.12 22.28
N ILE A 301 -7.58 0.18 22.31
CA ILE A 301 -8.23 -0.39 21.12
C ILE A 301 -8.99 0.70 20.34
N ALA A 302 -9.71 1.56 21.06
CA ALA A 302 -10.44 2.69 20.46
C ALA A 302 -9.49 3.63 19.70
N LYS A 303 -8.30 3.88 20.25
CA LYS A 303 -7.26 4.68 19.58
C LYS A 303 -6.67 3.97 18.36
N THR A 304 -6.49 2.66 18.42
CA THR A 304 -6.04 1.86 17.27
C THR A 304 -7.06 1.88 16.14
N TRP A 305 -8.34 1.67 16.45
CA TRP A 305 -9.43 1.76 15.48
C TRP A 305 -9.50 3.16 14.86
N ALA A 306 -9.54 4.21 15.69
CA ALA A 306 -9.65 5.58 15.22
C ALA A 306 -8.46 5.99 14.33
N ARG A 307 -7.25 5.49 14.61
CA ARG A 307 -6.07 5.75 13.78
C ARG A 307 -6.19 5.11 12.39
N ILE A 308 -6.66 3.86 12.30
CA ILE A 308 -6.89 3.19 11.02
C ILE A 308 -8.04 3.87 10.25
N LYS A 309 -9.09 4.31 10.96
CA LYS A 309 -10.20 5.06 10.39
C LYS A 309 -9.75 6.42 9.85
N LEU A 310 -8.88 7.14 10.56
CA LEU A 310 -8.27 8.39 10.08
C LEU A 310 -7.48 8.16 8.78
N ASP A 311 -6.63 7.12 8.73
CA ASP A 311 -5.87 6.80 7.52
C ASP A 311 -6.81 6.54 6.31
N GLN A 312 -7.96 5.90 6.53
CA GLN A 312 -8.99 5.67 5.51
C GLN A 312 -9.72 6.96 5.10
N LEU A 313 -10.06 7.84 6.05
CA LEU A 313 -10.70 9.13 5.75
C LEU A 313 -9.75 10.05 4.98
N GLU A 314 -8.46 10.08 5.34
CA GLU A 314 -7.44 10.82 4.60
C GLU A 314 -7.27 10.31 3.16
N GLU A 315 -7.42 9.00 2.96
CA GLU A 315 -7.42 8.37 1.64
C GLU A 315 -8.61 8.82 0.80
N ILE A 316 -9.82 8.84 1.36
CA ILE A 316 -11.03 9.34 0.70
C ILE A 316 -10.89 10.85 0.41
N HIS A 317 -10.34 11.62 1.35
CA HIS A 317 -10.13 13.06 1.20
C HIS A 317 -9.19 13.39 0.03
N ARG A 318 -8.13 12.61 -0.19
CA ARG A 318 -7.21 12.79 -1.34
C ARG A 318 -7.89 12.59 -2.69
N GLU A 319 -8.99 11.85 -2.75
CA GLU A 319 -9.67 11.45 -3.98
C GLU A 319 -10.97 12.20 -4.22
N ALA A 320 -11.49 12.89 -3.21
CA ALA A 320 -12.69 13.68 -3.35
C ALA A 320 -12.43 14.82 -4.37
N ASN A 321 -13.38 15.04 -5.27
CA ASN A 321 -13.29 16.06 -6.33
C ASN A 321 -14.24 17.24 -6.09
N VAL A 322 -14.95 17.26 -4.95
CA VAL A 322 -15.99 18.25 -4.62
C VAL A 322 -15.66 18.96 -3.31
N GLU A 323 -15.62 20.28 -3.33
CA GLU A 323 -15.20 21.10 -2.17
C GLU A 323 -16.07 20.90 -0.92
N SER A 324 -17.38 20.65 -1.07
CA SER A 324 -18.27 20.37 0.07
C SER A 324 -17.88 19.10 0.81
N ASP A 325 -17.40 18.09 0.07
CA ASP A 325 -17.08 16.78 0.61
C ASP A 325 -15.78 16.87 1.42
N TRP A 326 -14.83 17.72 0.98
CA TRP A 326 -13.58 17.97 1.69
C TRP A 326 -13.82 18.56 3.05
N LYS A 327 -14.62 19.63 3.14
CA LYS A 327 -14.88 20.31 4.42
C LYS A 327 -15.57 19.38 5.42
N GLN A 328 -16.46 18.52 4.95
CA GLN A 328 -17.10 17.54 5.82
C GLN A 328 -16.07 16.50 6.30
N LEU A 329 -15.26 15.94 5.41
CA LEU A 329 -14.21 14.99 5.77
C LEU A 329 -13.18 15.59 6.74
N GLU A 330 -12.78 16.85 6.54
CA GLU A 330 -11.90 17.57 7.47
C GLU A 330 -12.51 17.73 8.86
N ALA A 331 -13.81 18.06 8.93
CA ALA A 331 -14.53 18.15 10.19
C ALA A 331 -14.62 16.79 10.88
N ASP A 332 -14.99 15.73 10.15
CA ASP A 332 -15.11 14.37 10.66
C ASP A 332 -13.76 13.85 11.18
N MET A 333 -12.67 14.06 10.42
CA MET A 333 -11.31 13.69 10.84
C MET A 333 -10.87 14.48 12.07
N THR A 334 -11.18 15.78 12.14
CA THR A 334 -10.85 16.62 13.29
C THR A 334 -11.60 16.16 14.54
N GLU A 335 -12.90 15.90 14.43
CA GLU A 335 -13.72 15.41 15.54
C GLU A 335 -13.22 14.06 16.03
N LEU A 336 -13.00 13.09 15.12
CA LEU A 336 -12.48 11.77 15.45
C LEU A 336 -11.12 11.85 16.14
N ALA A 337 -10.20 12.66 15.61
CA ALA A 337 -8.88 12.84 16.20
C ALA A 337 -8.94 13.49 17.59
N ILE A 338 -9.81 14.48 17.82
CA ILE A 338 -10.00 15.10 19.14
C ILE A 338 -10.60 14.09 20.12
N ARG A 339 -11.68 13.39 19.73
CA ARG A 339 -12.39 12.40 20.56
C ARG A 339 -11.44 11.32 21.07
N HIS A 340 -10.57 10.81 20.20
CA HIS A 340 -9.61 9.75 20.56
C HIS A 340 -8.23 10.26 20.99
N GLN A 341 -8.04 11.58 21.11
CA GLN A 341 -6.76 12.20 21.46
C GLN A 341 -5.62 11.74 20.54
N LEU A 342 -5.83 11.82 19.23
CA LEU A 342 -4.87 11.47 18.19
C LEU A 342 -4.32 12.73 17.51
N MET A 343 -3.06 12.64 17.07
CA MET A 343 -2.47 13.62 16.15
C MET A 343 -2.84 13.20 14.72
N SER A 344 -3.34 14.16 13.94
CA SER A 344 -3.64 14.01 12.50
C SER A 344 -3.11 15.22 11.73
N ALA A 345 -3.35 15.28 10.42
CA ALA A 345 -3.09 16.47 9.62
C ALA A 345 -3.84 17.73 10.12
N TYR A 346 -4.88 17.56 10.95
CA TYR A 346 -5.79 18.61 11.42
C TYR A 346 -5.74 18.85 12.94
N THR A 347 -4.96 18.09 13.69
CA THR A 347 -4.82 18.24 15.15
C THR A 347 -3.35 18.31 15.58
N SER A 348 -3.08 18.90 16.74
CA SER A 348 -1.73 18.98 17.31
C SER A 348 -1.77 18.94 18.82
N PHE A 349 -0.79 18.30 19.44
CA PHE A 349 -0.61 18.37 20.89
C PHE A 349 0.10 19.67 21.26
N VAL A 350 -0.53 20.47 22.12
CA VAL A 350 0.05 21.71 22.65
C VAL A 350 0.43 21.47 24.11
N ALA A 351 1.72 21.58 24.41
CA ALA A 351 2.21 21.60 25.78
C ALA A 351 2.19 23.03 26.32
N VAL A 352 1.35 23.30 27.32
CA VAL A 352 1.28 24.60 28.01
C VAL A 352 2.04 24.50 29.33
N ASP A 353 3.13 25.24 29.48
CA ASP A 353 3.86 25.37 30.74
C ASP A 353 3.08 26.30 31.68
N ILE A 354 2.56 25.75 32.78
CA ILE A 354 1.78 26.48 33.80
C ILE A 354 2.69 27.06 34.89
N THR A 355 4.01 27.13 34.66
CA THR A 355 4.91 27.84 35.58
C THR A 355 4.86 29.35 35.27
N PRO A 356 4.30 30.20 36.15
CA PRO A 356 4.23 31.63 35.88
C PRO A 356 5.64 32.21 36.00
N ARG A 357 6.32 32.45 34.87
CA ARG A 357 7.55 33.25 34.83
C ARG A 357 7.17 34.73 34.91
N ARG A 358 6.87 35.20 36.13
CA ARG A 358 6.61 36.58 36.62
C ARG A 358 5.16 36.90 36.95
N ALA A 359 4.88 37.02 38.25
CA ALA A 359 3.79 37.83 38.76
C ALA A 359 4.17 39.31 38.59
N GLY A 360 3.46 40.05 37.72
CA GLY A 360 3.38 41.52 37.80
C GLY A 360 4.14 42.36 36.77
N GLY A 361 4.08 42.07 35.47
CA GLY A 361 4.53 43.01 34.43
C GLY A 361 3.85 42.76 33.09
N MET A 362 3.36 43.84 32.45
CA MET A 362 2.72 43.81 31.14
C MET A 362 3.59 43.09 30.10
N MET A 363 2.96 42.33 29.20
CA MET A 363 3.64 41.68 28.10
C MET A 363 4.19 42.74 27.13
N GLU A 364 5.48 43.02 27.19
CA GLU A 364 6.20 43.49 26.01
C GLU A 364 6.37 42.29 25.07
N HIS A 365 5.68 42.31 23.93
CA HIS A 365 5.90 41.37 22.84
C HIS A 365 7.33 41.51 22.30
N HIS A 366 8.29 40.84 22.93
CA HIS A 366 9.56 40.54 22.30
C HIS A 366 9.42 39.19 21.59
N ASN A 367 9.11 39.25 20.30
CA ASN A 367 9.34 38.15 19.38
C ASN A 367 10.82 37.77 19.43
N LYS A 368 11.18 36.79 20.25
CA LYS A 368 12.50 36.16 20.22
C LYS A 368 12.35 34.65 20.30
N SER A 369 12.38 34.04 19.12
CA SER A 369 12.58 32.62 18.85
C SER A 369 13.98 32.13 19.24
N GLU A 370 14.55 32.59 20.35
CA GLU A 370 15.94 32.28 20.74
C GLU A 370 16.09 30.99 21.56
N ASP A 371 15.01 30.41 22.09
CA ASP A 371 15.09 29.24 22.99
C ASP A 371 14.90 27.86 22.32
N LEU A 372 14.77 27.80 20.99
CA LEU A 372 14.76 26.53 20.22
C LEU A 372 16.12 26.21 19.60
N ASN A 373 17.21 26.44 20.32
CA ASN A 373 18.53 26.00 19.89
C ASN A 373 18.86 24.67 20.59
N PRO A 374 18.63 23.49 19.96
CA PRO A 374 19.08 22.24 20.52
C PRO A 374 20.60 22.31 20.68
N LYS A 375 21.11 21.99 21.89
CA LYS A 375 22.53 21.99 22.26
C LYS A 375 23.45 21.17 21.33
N PHE A 376 22.90 20.48 20.34
CA PHE A 376 23.61 19.83 19.24
C PHE A 376 24.38 20.81 18.32
N LEU A 377 23.98 22.09 18.26
CA LEU A 377 24.60 23.09 17.36
C LEU A 377 25.83 23.83 17.95
N ALA A 378 26.20 23.58 19.20
CA ALA A 378 27.27 24.31 19.89
C ALA A 378 28.70 24.07 19.34
N GLY A 379 28.88 23.13 18.41
CA GLY A 379 30.17 22.79 17.79
C GLY A 379 30.49 23.51 16.48
N LEU A 380 29.52 24.21 15.88
CA LEU A 380 29.73 24.87 14.58
C LEU A 380 30.10 26.35 14.80
N LYS A 381 31.40 26.64 14.74
CA LYS A 381 31.89 28.02 14.66
C LYS A 381 31.33 28.69 13.40
N SER A 382 30.40 29.61 13.63
CA SER A 382 29.87 30.54 12.64
C SER A 382 30.97 31.48 12.13
N THR A 383 31.29 31.39 10.85
CA THR A 383 31.91 32.48 10.08
C THR A 383 30.82 33.22 9.32
N GLN A 384 30.51 34.43 9.80
CA GLN A 384 29.83 35.54 9.10
C GLN A 384 28.52 35.28 8.33
N GLY A 385 27.44 35.94 8.80
CA GLY A 385 26.38 36.49 7.95
C GLY A 385 25.14 35.61 7.76
N TYR A 386 24.08 35.91 8.52
CA TYR A 386 22.77 35.29 8.39
C TYR A 386 22.07 35.75 7.09
N GLY A 387 21.82 34.78 6.20
CA GLY A 387 20.75 34.77 5.21
C GLY A 387 20.27 33.33 5.12
N ILE A 388 18.96 33.10 5.22
CA ILE A 388 18.36 31.77 5.08
C ILE A 388 18.65 31.29 3.65
N ASN A 389 19.62 30.38 3.49
CA ASN A 389 19.81 29.66 2.24
C ASN A 389 18.74 28.57 2.17
N LEU A 390 17.69 28.83 1.39
CA LEU A 390 16.87 27.76 0.80
C LEU A 390 17.80 26.75 0.10
N PRO A 391 17.48 25.45 0.06
CA PRO A 391 18.25 24.48 -0.69
C PRO A 391 18.35 24.95 -2.15
N GLN A 392 19.52 25.44 -2.53
CA GLN A 392 19.86 25.63 -3.93
C GLN A 392 20.07 24.25 -4.52
N THR A 393 18.99 23.63 -4.98
CA THR A 393 19.10 22.69 -6.08
C THR A 393 19.53 23.50 -7.30
N ALA A 394 20.85 23.68 -7.43
CA ALA A 394 21.48 24.22 -8.62
C ALA A 394 21.29 23.22 -9.77
N THR A 395 20.07 23.14 -10.30
CA THR A 395 19.93 22.91 -11.73
C THR A 395 20.30 24.23 -12.41
N SER A 396 21.00 24.15 -13.53
CA SER A 396 21.53 25.28 -14.29
C SER A 396 20.43 26.13 -14.95
N ALA A 397 19.27 26.29 -14.32
CA ALA A 397 18.10 27.02 -14.81
C ALA A 397 18.43 28.46 -15.26
N PRO A 398 19.18 29.30 -14.50
CA PRO A 398 19.56 30.62 -14.99
C PRO A 398 20.49 30.58 -16.22
N LEU A 399 21.27 29.51 -16.36
CA LEU A 399 22.18 29.31 -17.51
C LEU A 399 21.42 28.80 -18.73
N ARG A 400 20.41 27.93 -18.53
CA ARG A 400 19.50 27.44 -19.58
C ARG A 400 18.55 28.54 -20.06
N THR A 401 18.07 29.41 -19.18
CA THR A 401 17.27 30.58 -19.58
C THR A 401 18.11 31.58 -20.37
N LEU A 402 19.38 31.79 -20.00
CA LEU A 402 20.32 32.60 -20.80
C LEU A 402 20.54 32.01 -22.19
N TYR A 403 20.83 30.70 -22.30
CA TYR A 403 20.95 30.03 -23.60
C TYR A 403 19.68 30.13 -24.43
N GLY A 404 18.50 29.95 -23.82
CA GLY A 404 17.21 30.12 -24.49
C GLY A 404 17.01 31.52 -25.06
N LEU A 405 17.35 32.56 -24.28
CA LEU A 405 17.25 33.96 -24.71
C LEU A 405 18.22 34.28 -25.86
N VAL A 406 19.45 33.77 -25.79
CA VAL A 406 20.45 33.93 -26.86
C VAL A 406 19.98 33.23 -28.14
N LEU A 407 19.48 32.00 -28.07
CA LEU A 407 18.98 31.30 -29.25
C LEU A 407 17.74 31.97 -29.86
N MET A 408 16.83 32.49 -29.03
CA MET A 408 15.65 33.23 -29.50
C MET A 408 16.03 34.52 -30.24
N THR A 409 16.98 35.28 -29.67
CA THR A 409 17.45 36.53 -30.29
C THR A 409 18.19 36.25 -31.60
N LEU A 410 18.97 35.17 -31.67
CA LEU A 410 19.64 34.74 -32.90
C LEU A 410 18.64 34.30 -33.97
N ALA A 411 17.59 33.55 -33.59
CA ALA A 411 16.51 33.18 -34.49
C ALA A 411 15.72 34.40 -35.02
N LEU A 412 15.41 35.37 -34.15
CA LEU A 412 14.79 36.63 -34.54
C LEU A 412 15.66 37.45 -35.50
N LEU A 413 16.98 37.48 -35.28
CA LEU A 413 17.93 38.12 -36.19
C LEU A 413 17.99 37.42 -37.54
N LEU A 414 18.04 36.08 -37.57
CA LEU A 414 18.02 35.30 -38.81
C LEU A 414 16.71 35.51 -39.59
N VAL A 415 15.56 35.56 -38.92
CA VAL A 415 14.26 35.88 -39.54
C VAL A 415 14.24 37.33 -40.07
N ARG A 416 14.88 38.26 -39.37
CA ARG A 416 14.94 39.67 -39.82
C ARG A 416 15.91 39.87 -40.98
N ILE A 417 17.00 39.10 -41.03
CA ILE A 417 17.96 39.09 -42.13
C ILE A 417 17.36 38.39 -43.36
N SER A 418 16.67 37.26 -43.19
CA SER A 418 15.98 36.59 -44.30
C SER A 418 14.83 37.44 -44.87
N ARG A 419 14.13 38.21 -44.04
CA ARG A 419 13.14 39.21 -44.49
C ARG A 419 13.74 40.45 -45.12
N ARG A 420 15.01 40.79 -44.84
CA ARG A 420 15.74 41.91 -45.47
C ARG A 420 16.50 41.52 -46.73
N GLY A 421 16.79 40.23 -46.93
CA GLY A 421 17.39 39.69 -48.16
C GLY A 421 16.42 39.53 -49.35
N LEU A 422 15.13 39.83 -49.17
CA LEU A 422 14.09 39.75 -50.20
C LEU A 422 13.68 41.13 -50.76
N SER A 423 14.46 42.19 -50.51
CA SER A 423 14.25 43.51 -51.10
C SER A 423 15.57 44.05 -51.65
N CYS A 424 15.97 43.53 -52.81
CA CYS A 424 16.75 44.19 -53.85
C CYS A 424 17.09 43.18 -54.95
N ALA A 425 16.24 43.11 -55.99
CA ALA A 425 16.63 42.84 -57.38
C ALA A 425 15.37 42.91 -58.26
N ASP A 426 14.82 44.11 -58.42
CA ASP A 426 14.27 44.53 -59.72
C ASP A 426 15.25 45.58 -60.23
N TRP A 427 15.68 45.46 -61.50
CA TRP A 427 16.16 46.45 -62.47
C TRP A 427 17.03 45.72 -63.52
N ASP A 428 16.39 45.01 -64.44
CA ASP A 428 16.34 45.31 -65.90
C ASP A 428 15.54 44.25 -66.68
#